data_AF-A0A183FFQ4-F1
#
_entry.id   AF-A0A183FFQ4-F1
#
_cell.length_a   1.000
_cell.length_b   1.000
_cell.length_c   1.000
_cell.angle_alpha   90.00
_cell.angle_beta   90.00
_cell.angle_gamma   90.00
#
_symmetry.space_group_name_H-M   'P 1'
#
loop_
_entity.id
_entity.type
_entity.pdbx_description
1 polymer ?
#
loop_
_entity_poly.entity_id
_entity_poly.type
_entity_poly.pdbx_seq_one_letter_code
_entity_poly.pdbx_strand_id
1 'polypeptide(L)'
;MFKWADYFGENNTLFVVDAKKKGNVGRFLNHSCDPNVQVQHVFVDTHDLRLPWSSFFAIRNIKAGEELCWNYGYSPDALDPDRPPHRQLFCKCGAASCRGRLL
;
A
#
# COMPACT_ATOMS: atom_id res chain seq x y z
N MET A 1 -11.01 14.96 0.95
CA MET A 1 -9.92 14.10 0.44
C MET A 1 -8.68 14.97 0.35
N PHE A 2 -7.58 14.59 0.99
CA PHE A 2 -6.34 15.35 0.97
C PHE A 2 -5.75 15.33 -0.46
N LYS A 3 -5.47 16.50 -1.04
CA LYS A 3 -4.88 16.63 -2.37
C LYS A 3 -3.47 17.17 -2.23
N TRP A 4 -2.48 16.32 -2.52
CA TRP A 4 -1.06 16.63 -2.41
C TRP A 4 -0.65 17.88 -3.21
N ALA A 5 -1.26 18.08 -4.38
CA ALA A 5 -1.01 19.23 -5.24
C ALA A 5 -1.36 20.58 -4.58
N ASP A 6 -2.34 20.60 -3.68
CA ASP A 6 -2.82 21.84 -3.04
C ASP A 6 -1.85 22.34 -1.95
N TYR A 7 -0.93 21.49 -1.46
CA TYR A 7 -0.04 21.79 -0.33
C TYR A 7 1.43 22.03 -0.72
N PHE A 8 1.93 21.45 -1.82
CA PHE A 8 3.37 21.41 -2.12
C PHE A 8 3.80 22.17 -3.38
N GLY A 9 2.86 22.73 -4.16
CA GLY A 9 3.16 23.50 -5.38
C GLY A 9 3.99 22.70 -6.41
N GLU A 10 4.74 23.39 -7.27
CA GLU A 10 5.55 22.77 -8.34
C GLU A 10 6.74 21.93 -7.83
N ASN A 11 7.14 22.08 -6.56
CA ASN A 11 8.19 21.29 -5.91
C ASN A 11 7.61 20.10 -5.12
N ASN A 12 6.83 19.26 -5.81
CA ASN A 12 6.21 18.07 -5.24
C ASN A 12 7.17 16.86 -5.28
N THR A 13 8.28 16.93 -4.53
CA THR A 13 9.17 15.78 -4.37
C THR A 13 8.45 14.67 -3.63
N LEU A 14 8.21 13.55 -4.32
CA LEU A 14 7.61 12.35 -3.75
C LEU A 14 8.69 11.47 -3.12
N PHE A 15 8.41 10.96 -1.92
CA PHE A 15 9.29 10.03 -1.21
C PHE A 15 8.66 8.64 -1.15
N VAL A 16 9.50 7.60 -1.15
CA VAL A 16 9.08 6.20 -1.07
C VAL A 16 9.90 5.49 -0.01
N VAL A 17 9.24 4.64 0.77
CA VAL A 17 9.90 3.71 1.70
C VAL A 17 10.34 2.46 0.93
N ASP A 18 11.64 2.28 0.73
CA ASP A 18 12.19 1.05 0.12
C ASP A 18 12.62 0.05 1.22
N ALA A 19 11.77 -0.95 1.45
CA ALA A 19 12.04 -2.04 2.39
C ALA A 19 12.67 -3.29 1.74
N LYS A 20 13.18 -3.20 0.49
CA LYS A 20 13.68 -4.35 -0.26
C LYS A 20 14.83 -5.08 0.46
N LYS A 21 15.81 -4.33 0.97
CA LYS A 21 17.01 -4.87 1.64
C LYS A 21 16.98 -4.70 3.16
N LYS A 22 16.37 -3.63 3.67
CA LYS A 22 16.32 -3.30 5.09
C LYS A 22 14.92 -2.81 5.44
N GLY A 23 14.31 -3.37 6.49
CA GLY A 23 12.96 -3.02 6.93
C GLY A 23 12.55 -3.87 8.12
N ASN A 24 11.37 -3.58 8.68
CA ASN A 24 10.79 -4.36 9.78
C ASN A 24 9.83 -5.44 9.26
N VAL A 25 9.04 -6.05 10.15
CA VAL A 25 8.04 -7.08 9.80
C VAL A 25 6.99 -6.61 8.77
N GLY A 26 6.72 -5.31 8.69
CA GLY A 26 5.72 -4.71 7.78
C GLY A 26 5.96 -5.08 6.31
N ARG A 27 7.20 -5.30 5.90
CA ARG A 27 7.57 -5.68 4.53
C ARG A 27 7.06 -7.06 4.09
N PHE A 28 6.59 -7.88 5.03
CA PHE A 28 6.12 -9.24 4.78
C PHE A 28 4.59 -9.35 4.76
N LEU A 29 3.85 -8.27 5.07
CA LEU A 29 2.39 -8.27 4.98
C LEU A 29 1.96 -8.35 3.52
N ASN A 30 1.21 -9.41 3.19
CA ASN A 30 0.76 -9.67 1.84
C ASN A 30 -0.45 -8.80 1.44
N HIS A 31 -0.75 -8.87 0.14
CA HIS A 31 -1.95 -8.27 -0.41
C HIS A 31 -3.19 -9.12 -0.15
N SER A 32 -4.30 -8.48 0.24
CA SER A 32 -5.64 -9.03 0.07
C SER A 32 -6.59 -8.03 -0.58
N CYS A 33 -7.51 -8.54 -1.43
CA CYS A 33 -8.65 -7.77 -1.94
C CYS A 33 -9.73 -7.55 -0.87
N ASP A 34 -9.74 -8.38 0.18
CA ASP A 34 -10.54 -8.24 1.40
C ASP A 34 -9.59 -8.24 2.63
N PRO A 35 -8.90 -7.11 2.89
CA PRO A 35 -7.86 -7.04 3.93
C PRO A 35 -8.45 -6.99 5.35
N ASN A 36 -7.59 -7.20 6.35
CA ASN A 36 -7.92 -7.01 7.77
C ASN A 36 -7.10 -5.91 8.46
N VAL A 37 -6.09 -5.37 7.76
CA VAL A 37 -5.35 -4.18 8.16
C VAL A 37 -5.33 -3.13 7.05
N GLN A 38 -5.25 -1.85 7.43
CA GLN A 38 -5.11 -0.72 6.52
C GLN A 38 -3.87 0.11 6.86
N VAL A 39 -3.35 0.82 5.87
CA VAL A 39 -2.27 1.80 6.08
C VAL A 39 -2.89 3.13 6.51
N GLN A 40 -2.37 3.67 7.60
CA GLN A 40 -2.66 5.01 8.10
C GLN A 40 -1.34 5.77 8.20
N HIS A 41 -1.34 6.99 7.65
CA HIS A 41 -0.22 7.92 7.83
C HIS A 41 -0.31 8.55 9.22
N VAL A 42 0.79 8.46 9.97
CA VAL A 42 0.92 8.99 11.34
C VAL A 42 2.09 9.97 11.38
N PHE A 43 1.89 11.11 12.01
CA PHE A 43 2.92 12.13 12.21
C PHE A 43 3.31 12.12 13.67
N VAL A 44 4.58 11.79 13.94
CA VAL A 44 5.13 11.72 15.31
C VAL A 44 6.18 12.81 15.48
N ASP A 45 7.30 12.66 14.78
CA ASP A 45 8.48 13.54 14.95
C ASP A 45 8.66 14.56 13.82
N THR A 46 7.65 14.73 12.95
CA THR A 46 7.72 15.60 11.78
C THR A 46 6.40 16.27 11.49
N HIS A 47 6.49 17.53 11.05
CA HIS A 47 5.37 18.31 10.51
C HIS A 47 5.38 18.34 8.98
N ASP A 48 6.38 17.73 8.33
CA ASP A 48 6.43 17.60 6.88
C ASP A 48 5.44 16.51 6.44
N LEU A 49 4.35 16.91 5.80
CA LEU A 49 3.31 15.97 5.37
C LEU A 49 3.80 14.94 4.34
N ARG A 50 4.98 15.15 3.74
CA ARG A 50 5.62 14.23 2.79
C ARG A 50 6.35 13.07 3.46
N LEU A 51 6.62 13.17 4.77
CA LEU A 51 7.40 12.18 5.54
C LEU A 51 6.58 11.54 6.68
N PRO A 52 5.34 11.07 6.45
CA PRO A 52 4.59 10.36 7.49
C PRO A 52 5.20 9.00 7.79
N TRP A 53 4.90 8.47 8.97
CA TRP A 53 5.05 7.06 9.26
C TRP A 53 3.92 6.27 8.59
N SER A 54 4.26 5.33 7.71
CA SER A 54 3.29 4.36 7.16
C SER A 54 3.02 3.27 8.19
N SER A 55 1.88 3.39 8.89
CA SER A 55 1.52 2.53 10.02
C SER A 55 0.34 1.62 9.66
N PHE A 56 0.34 0.39 10.15
CA PHE A 56 -0.74 -0.57 9.91
C PHE A 56 -1.70 -0.63 11.11
N PHE A 57 -2.99 -0.49 10.85
CA PHE A 57 -4.05 -0.60 11.86
C PHE A 57 -5.06 -1.67 11.46
N ALA A 58 -5.54 -2.44 12.43
CA ALA A 58 -6.62 -3.39 12.22
C ALA A 58 -7.94 -2.64 11.90
N ILE A 59 -8.66 -3.10 10.88
CA ILE A 59 -9.98 -2.53 10.50
C ILE A 59 -11.16 -3.35 11.02
N ARG A 60 -10.88 -4.51 11.61
CA ARG A 60 -11.81 -5.38 12.31
C ARG A 60 -11.06 -6.20 13.36
N ASN A 61 -11.79 -6.90 14.22
CA ASN A 61 -11.18 -7.89 15.10
C ASN A 61 -10.53 -9.01 14.27
N ILE A 62 -9.31 -9.41 14.65
CA ILE A 62 -8.48 -10.39 13.94
C ILE A 62 -8.31 -11.60 14.86
N LYS A 63 -8.60 -12.80 14.36
CA LYS A 63 -8.45 -14.03 15.14
C LYS A 63 -6.98 -14.44 15.21
N ALA A 64 -6.60 -15.13 16.29
CA ALA A 64 -5.28 -15.73 16.38
C ALA A 64 -5.05 -16.72 15.22
N GLY A 65 -3.89 -16.62 14.56
CA GLY A 65 -3.54 -17.43 13.40
C GLY A 65 -4.05 -16.90 12.06
N GLU A 66 -4.86 -15.83 12.04
CA GLU A 66 -5.27 -15.17 10.80
C GLU A 66 -4.10 -14.35 10.21
N GLU A 67 -3.86 -14.49 8.91
CA GLU A 67 -2.81 -13.72 8.22
C GLU A 67 -3.17 -12.23 8.19
N LEU A 68 -2.18 -11.36 8.47
CA LEU A 68 -2.34 -9.91 8.35
C LEU A 68 -2.09 -9.47 6.89
N CYS A 69 -3.12 -8.91 6.26
CA CYS A 69 -3.07 -8.50 4.86
C CYS A 69 -3.64 -7.10 4.66
N TRP A 70 -3.07 -6.33 3.73
CA TRP A 70 -3.56 -5.00 3.33
C TRP A 70 -3.81 -4.91 1.82
N ASN A 71 -4.54 -3.89 1.40
CA ASN A 71 -4.72 -3.63 -0.03
C ASN A 71 -3.56 -2.79 -0.56
N TYR A 72 -2.73 -3.33 -1.46
CA TYR A 72 -1.56 -2.63 -2.02
C TYR A 72 -1.92 -1.40 -2.86
N GLY A 73 -3.20 -1.23 -3.22
CA GLY A 73 -3.67 -0.03 -3.91
C GLY A 73 -3.23 0.08 -5.37
N TYR A 74 -2.73 -1.01 -5.97
CA TYR A 74 -2.42 -1.03 -7.40
C TYR A 74 -3.71 -0.90 -8.22
N SER A 75 -3.78 0.20 -8.98
CA SER A 75 -4.80 0.44 -9.99
C SER A 75 -4.42 -0.30 -11.28
N PRO A 76 -5.37 -0.96 -11.98
CA PRO A 76 -5.12 -1.55 -13.29
C PRO A 76 -4.53 -0.54 -14.29
N ASP A 77 -4.94 0.71 -14.18
CA ASP A 77 -4.51 1.82 -15.05
C ASP A 77 -3.15 2.42 -14.65
N ALA A 78 -2.56 1.99 -13.53
CA ALA A 78 -1.25 2.46 -13.07
C ALA A 78 -0.08 1.72 -13.73
N LEU A 79 -0.37 0.79 -14.64
CA LEU A 79 0.63 0.24 -15.53
C LEU A 79 0.96 1.27 -16.61
N ASP A 80 2.21 1.70 -16.62
CA ASP A 80 2.78 2.52 -17.70
C ASP A 80 2.37 1.93 -19.07
N PRO A 81 1.73 2.70 -19.96
CA PRO A 81 1.28 2.24 -21.27
C PRO A 81 2.43 1.77 -22.17
N ASP A 82 3.66 2.23 -21.92
CA ASP A 82 4.88 1.78 -22.62
C ASP A 82 5.50 0.52 -21.98
N ARG A 83 4.95 0.07 -20.84
CA ARG A 83 5.40 -1.15 -20.17
C ARG A 83 4.91 -2.35 -20.96
N PRO A 84 5.83 -3.22 -21.39
CA PRO A 84 5.42 -4.28 -22.27
C PRO A 84 4.54 -5.32 -21.52
N PRO A 85 3.55 -5.93 -22.18
CA PRO A 85 2.38 -6.58 -21.57
C PRO A 85 2.66 -7.86 -20.75
N HIS A 86 3.92 -8.16 -20.46
CA HIS A 86 4.39 -9.50 -20.08
C HIS A 86 4.71 -9.71 -18.60
N ARG A 87 4.23 -8.85 -17.69
CA ARG A 87 4.26 -9.16 -16.24
C ARG A 87 2.93 -8.88 -15.56
N GLN A 88 1.91 -9.64 -15.97
CA GLN A 88 0.70 -9.79 -15.17
C GLN A 88 1.05 -10.57 -13.91
N LEU A 89 0.78 -9.97 -12.75
CA LEU A 89 0.98 -10.63 -11.47
C LEU A 89 -0.40 -11.00 -10.93
N PHE A 90 -0.72 -12.29 -10.92
CA PHE A 90 -2.03 -12.76 -10.46
C PHE A 90 -2.16 -12.64 -8.94
N CYS A 91 -3.33 -12.19 -8.49
CA CYS A 91 -3.65 -12.14 -7.07
C CYS A 91 -4.12 -13.53 -6.60
N LYS A 92 -3.53 -14.01 -5.50
CA LYS A 92 -3.87 -15.30 -4.88
C LYS A 92 -4.35 -15.15 -3.42
N CYS A 93 -4.95 -14.02 -3.09
CA CYS A 93 -5.36 -13.71 -1.71
C CYS A 93 -6.49 -14.61 -1.15
N GLY A 94 -7.19 -15.37 -2.00
CA GLY A 94 -8.27 -16.28 -1.58
C GLY A 94 -9.61 -15.61 -1.24
N ALA A 95 -9.70 -14.27 -1.28
CA ALA A 95 -10.96 -13.56 -1.04
C ALA A 95 -12.02 -13.88 -2.10
N ALA A 96 -13.29 -14.01 -1.69
CA ALA A 96 -14.40 -14.22 -2.61
C ALA A 96 -14.59 -13.04 -3.60
N SER A 97 -14.24 -11.84 -3.18
CA SER A 97 -14.24 -10.60 -3.97
C SER A 97 -12.90 -10.32 -4.66
N CYS A 98 -12.04 -11.33 -4.85
CA CYS A 98 -10.72 -11.16 -5.45
C CYS A 98 -10.80 -10.59 -6.87
N ARG A 99 -10.00 -9.55 -7.15
CA ARG A 99 -9.88 -8.93 -8.49
C ARG A 99 -9.11 -9.80 -9.50
N GLY A 100 -8.52 -10.90 -9.07
CA GLY A 100 -7.74 -11.84 -9.89
C GLY A 100 -6.33 -11.36 -10.26
N ARG A 101 -6.04 -10.05 -10.19
CA ARG A 101 -4.73 -9.46 -10.50
C ARG A 101 -4.25 -8.52 -9.40
N LEU A 102 -2.93 -8.49 -9.22
CA LEU A 102 -2.19 -7.62 -8.33
C LEU A 102 -1.56 -6.49 -9.14
N LEU A 103 -0.93 -6.82 -10.27
CA LEU A 103 -0.47 -5.92 -11.33
C LEU A 103 -1.01 -6.40 -12.68
#